data_AF-A0A970JF41-F1
#
_entry.id   AF-A0A970JF41-F1
#
_cell.length_a   1.000
_cell.length_b   1.000
_cell.length_c   1.000
_cell.angle_alpha   90.00
_cell.angle_beta   90.00
_cell.angle_gamma   90.00
#
_symmetry.space_group_name_H-M   'P 1'
#
loop_
_entity.id
_entity.type
_entity.pdbx_description
1 polymer ?
#
loop_
_entity_poly.entity_id
_entity_poly.type
_entity_poly.pdbx_seq_one_letter_code
_entity_poly.pdbx_strand_id
1 'polypeptide(L)'
;MSHSGIYWAIALLMAINNGINPMNGAQVPEELRSGYLYEMKSMDEVRAAFEKIATWMLTWSATLNNYTEYEYPRLFPFPNLSISITGCMESGKDVSQGGAKYNSYGGTATGLATTADSLTALKYMIFDKKLVSAKEYLDAILANWEGYESLRQRILNEVPHYGNGDPYADEEMKYLLDLYYNISRAFSNNRCKVYKCGTFGASDHVVQGEITWATPDGRKAGTPIADAASPVQGRDVNGPTAVFISATSFDHSRFMDGMALNLKIHPTALQNEDGVNQLIDATKVYFERGGMEVQYNIVDAATLRKAQENPEDYHNLVVRIAGFSAYFVDMTREMQEDIISRAEHRL
;
A
#
# COMPACT_ATOMS: atom_id res chain seq x y z
N MET A 1 14.22 5.01 -9.53
CA MET A 1 14.36 3.64 -9.01
C MET A 1 12.96 3.25 -8.60
N SER A 2 12.27 2.39 -9.35
CA SER A 2 11.01 1.82 -8.86
C SER A 2 11.36 1.02 -7.61
N HIS A 3 10.70 1.28 -6.49
CA HIS A 3 10.86 0.42 -5.33
C HIS A 3 10.49 -1.00 -5.77
N SER A 4 11.32 -2.00 -5.45
CA SER A 4 11.10 -3.39 -5.85
C SER A 4 9.96 -3.99 -5.01
N GLY A 5 8.75 -3.52 -5.23
CA GLY A 5 7.51 -3.99 -4.65
C GLY A 5 6.67 -4.71 -5.69
N ILE A 6 5.79 -5.59 -5.24
CA ILE A 6 4.74 -6.16 -6.09
C ILE A 6 3.63 -5.13 -6.29
N TYR A 7 3.14 -5.04 -7.52
CA TYR A 7 1.97 -4.24 -7.87
C TYR A 7 0.69 -5.02 -7.56
N TRP A 8 0.26 -5.02 -6.29
CA TRP A 8 -0.84 -5.84 -5.78
C TRP A 8 -2.16 -5.63 -6.52
N ALA A 9 -2.53 -4.37 -6.78
CA ALA A 9 -3.74 -4.04 -7.52
C ALA A 9 -3.70 -4.62 -8.96
N ILE A 10 -2.54 -4.56 -9.63
CA ILE A 10 -2.36 -5.15 -10.96
C ILE A 10 -2.50 -6.67 -10.89
N ALA A 11 -1.93 -7.33 -9.88
CA ALA A 11 -2.07 -8.77 -9.68
C ALA A 11 -3.56 -9.18 -9.53
N LEU A 12 -4.35 -8.43 -8.76
CA LEU A 12 -5.78 -8.66 -8.62
C LEU A 12 -6.53 -8.44 -9.94
N LEU A 13 -6.25 -7.35 -10.65
CA LEU A 13 -6.87 -7.06 -11.95
C LEU A 13 -6.59 -8.16 -12.97
N MET A 14 -5.36 -8.65 -13.02
CA MET A 14 -4.99 -9.78 -13.87
C MET A 14 -5.73 -11.05 -13.42
N ALA A 15 -5.88 -11.30 -12.12
CA ALA A 15 -6.55 -12.50 -11.62
C ALA A 15 -8.02 -12.58 -12.04
N ILE A 16 -8.74 -11.46 -12.00
CA ILE A 16 -10.16 -11.38 -12.37
C ILE A 16 -10.38 -11.20 -13.89
N ASN A 17 -9.31 -11.01 -14.66
CA ASN A 17 -9.34 -10.74 -16.10
C ASN A 17 -8.51 -11.76 -16.90
N ASN A 18 -8.57 -13.04 -16.52
CA ASN A 18 -7.91 -14.14 -17.22
C ASN A 18 -6.40 -13.94 -17.44
N GLY A 19 -5.75 -13.32 -16.46
CA GLY A 19 -4.34 -13.01 -16.46
C GLY A 19 -3.93 -11.83 -17.34
N ILE A 20 -4.87 -11.08 -17.92
CA ILE A 20 -4.60 -9.93 -18.79
C ILE A 20 -4.51 -8.66 -17.96
N ASN A 21 -3.41 -7.93 -18.08
CA ASN A 21 -3.27 -6.60 -17.52
C ASN A 21 -4.06 -5.60 -18.40
N PRO A 22 -5.16 -5.00 -17.90
CA PRO A 22 -5.98 -4.08 -18.69
C PRO A 22 -5.26 -2.80 -19.09
N MET A 23 -4.17 -2.42 -18.42
CA MET A 23 -3.41 -1.20 -18.72
C MET A 23 -2.57 -1.32 -20.00
N ASN A 24 -2.01 -2.50 -20.28
CA ASN A 24 -1.03 -2.68 -21.36
C ASN A 24 -1.27 -3.91 -22.25
N GLY A 25 -2.30 -4.72 -21.95
CA GLY A 25 -2.66 -5.92 -22.70
C GLY A 25 -1.71 -7.11 -22.53
N ALA A 26 -0.66 -6.98 -21.71
CA ALA A 26 0.23 -8.11 -21.41
C ALA A 26 -0.55 -9.18 -20.64
N GLN A 27 -0.24 -10.46 -20.91
CA GLN A 27 -0.93 -11.58 -20.29
C GLN A 27 0.05 -12.56 -19.65
N VAL A 28 -0.34 -13.13 -18.51
CA VAL A 28 0.42 -14.21 -17.86
C VAL A 28 0.48 -15.48 -18.73
N PRO A 29 1.50 -16.33 -18.50
CA PRO A 29 1.54 -17.71 -18.99
C PRO A 29 0.23 -18.48 -18.76
N GLU A 30 -0.08 -19.41 -19.66
CA GLU A 30 -1.37 -20.13 -19.68
C GLU A 30 -1.66 -20.87 -18.37
N GLU A 31 -0.64 -21.46 -17.75
CA GLU A 31 -0.73 -22.18 -16.49
C GLU A 31 -1.12 -21.31 -15.30
N LEU A 32 -1.01 -19.99 -15.40
CA LEU A 32 -1.41 -19.02 -14.37
C LEU A 32 -2.80 -18.46 -14.58
N ARG A 33 -3.43 -18.69 -15.73
CA ARG A 33 -4.76 -18.21 -16.05
C ARG A 33 -5.80 -18.92 -15.19
N SER A 34 -6.76 -18.14 -14.68
CA SER A 34 -7.82 -18.61 -13.78
C SER A 34 -9.22 -18.31 -14.33
N GLY A 35 -9.32 -17.92 -15.60
CA GLY A 35 -10.57 -17.47 -16.20
C GLY A 35 -10.94 -16.03 -15.84
N TYR A 36 -12.16 -15.66 -16.14
CA TYR A 36 -12.71 -14.33 -15.89
C TYR A 36 -13.53 -14.28 -14.60
N LEU A 37 -13.72 -13.08 -14.04
CA LEU A 37 -14.52 -12.88 -12.83
C LEU A 37 -15.90 -13.55 -12.86
N TYR A 38 -16.56 -13.53 -14.02
CA TYR A 38 -17.90 -14.11 -14.19
C TYR A 38 -17.93 -15.65 -14.24
N GLU A 39 -16.77 -16.29 -14.27
CA GLU A 39 -16.62 -17.75 -14.18
C GLU A 39 -16.37 -18.20 -12.73
N MET A 40 -16.01 -17.27 -11.84
CA MET A 40 -15.71 -17.51 -10.43
C MET A 40 -17.00 -17.52 -9.59
N LYS A 41 -17.18 -18.54 -8.75
CA LYS A 41 -18.41 -18.80 -7.99
C LYS A 41 -18.34 -18.36 -6.53
N SER A 42 -17.15 -18.04 -6.03
CA SER A 42 -16.94 -17.61 -4.64
C SER A 42 -15.74 -16.67 -4.52
N MET A 43 -15.66 -15.96 -3.39
CA MET A 43 -14.47 -15.19 -3.05
C MET A 43 -13.23 -16.06 -2.84
N ASP A 44 -13.39 -17.33 -2.47
CA ASP A 44 -12.24 -18.25 -2.34
C ASP A 44 -11.61 -18.54 -3.71
N GLU A 45 -12.41 -18.64 -4.77
CA GLU A 45 -11.89 -18.78 -6.15
C GLU A 45 -11.18 -17.49 -6.61
N VAL A 46 -11.72 -16.31 -6.27
CA VAL A 46 -11.07 -15.01 -6.54
C VAL A 46 -9.72 -14.92 -5.81
N ARG A 47 -9.69 -15.25 -4.52
CA ARG A 47 -8.49 -15.24 -3.67
C ARG A 47 -7.44 -16.23 -4.18
N ALA A 48 -7.85 -17.44 -4.56
CA ALA A 48 -6.94 -18.44 -5.13
C ALA A 48 -6.33 -17.96 -6.46
N ALA A 49 -7.13 -17.35 -7.34
CA ALA A 49 -6.62 -16.76 -8.59
C ALA A 49 -5.63 -15.62 -8.33
N PHE A 50 -5.95 -14.76 -7.36
CA PHE A 50 -5.10 -13.65 -6.95
C PHE A 50 -3.78 -14.11 -6.32
N GLU A 51 -3.82 -15.03 -5.36
CA GLU A 51 -2.65 -15.62 -4.71
C GLU A 51 -1.70 -16.25 -5.73
N LYS A 52 -2.23 -16.95 -6.73
CA LYS A 52 -1.45 -17.57 -7.80
C LYS A 52 -0.63 -16.54 -8.59
N ILE A 53 -1.26 -15.45 -9.02
CA ILE A 53 -0.58 -14.37 -9.76
C ILE A 53 0.37 -13.60 -8.85
N ALA A 54 -0.06 -13.27 -7.62
CA ALA A 54 0.77 -12.56 -6.67
C ALA A 54 2.05 -13.34 -6.33
N THR A 55 1.93 -14.64 -6.07
CA THR A 55 3.07 -15.53 -5.81
C THR A 55 4.03 -15.54 -7.00
N TRP A 56 3.51 -15.63 -8.23
CA TRP A 56 4.33 -15.59 -9.43
C TRP A 56 5.08 -14.25 -9.58
N MET A 57 4.40 -13.13 -9.41
CA MET A 57 5.02 -11.79 -9.49
C MET A 57 6.08 -11.58 -8.40
N LEU A 58 5.78 -11.97 -7.15
CA LEU A 58 6.74 -11.91 -6.04
C LEU A 58 7.94 -12.82 -6.26
N THR A 59 7.75 -14.01 -6.84
CA THR A 59 8.86 -14.92 -7.19
C THR A 59 9.79 -14.29 -8.22
N TRP A 60 9.26 -13.61 -9.25
CA TRP A 60 10.07 -12.86 -10.20
C TRP A 60 10.82 -11.70 -9.54
N SER A 61 10.14 -10.91 -8.72
CA SER A 61 10.76 -9.81 -7.97
C SER A 61 11.90 -10.31 -7.07
N ALA A 62 11.66 -11.36 -6.28
CA ALA A 62 12.68 -11.97 -5.42
C ALA A 62 13.85 -12.56 -6.23
N THR A 63 13.60 -13.12 -7.41
CA THR A 63 14.65 -13.63 -8.31
C THR A 63 15.55 -12.51 -8.82
N LEU A 64 14.96 -11.41 -9.30
CA LEU A 64 15.71 -10.23 -9.76
C LEU A 64 16.51 -9.59 -8.61
N ASN A 65 15.90 -9.49 -7.43
CA ASN A 65 16.56 -9.00 -6.23
C ASN A 65 17.73 -9.90 -5.82
N ASN A 66 17.54 -11.22 -5.81
CA ASN A 66 18.62 -12.18 -5.52
C ASN A 66 19.78 -12.09 -6.49
N TYR A 67 19.50 -11.93 -7.78
CA TYR A 67 20.54 -11.74 -8.79
C TYR A 67 21.32 -10.44 -8.56
N THR A 68 20.60 -9.34 -8.30
CA THR A 68 21.21 -8.04 -8.00
C THR A 68 22.06 -8.10 -6.74
N GLU A 69 21.56 -8.73 -5.67
CA GLU A 69 22.25 -8.96 -4.40
C GLU A 69 23.47 -9.89 -4.52
N TYR A 70 23.51 -10.74 -5.54
CA TYR A 70 24.66 -11.59 -5.82
C TYR A 70 25.76 -10.81 -6.55
N GLU A 71 25.41 -10.03 -7.58
CA GLU A 71 26.37 -9.36 -8.46
C GLU A 71 26.83 -8.00 -7.92
N TYR A 72 25.91 -7.17 -7.43
CA TYR A 72 26.19 -5.79 -7.07
C TYR A 72 27.30 -5.65 -6.02
N PRO A 73 27.32 -6.43 -4.91
CA PRO A 73 28.40 -6.39 -3.92
C PRO A 73 29.77 -6.80 -4.44
N ARG A 74 29.85 -7.49 -5.58
CA ARG A 74 31.12 -7.90 -6.21
C ARG A 74 31.70 -6.79 -7.06
N LEU A 75 30.83 -5.97 -7.65
CA LEU A 75 31.21 -4.85 -8.50
C LEU A 75 31.40 -3.55 -7.71
N PHE A 76 30.62 -3.35 -6.64
CA PHE A 76 30.55 -2.11 -5.88
C PHE A 76 30.59 -2.38 -4.36
N PRO A 77 31.72 -2.85 -3.80
CA PRO A 77 31.85 -3.04 -2.35
C PRO A 77 31.86 -1.70 -1.60
N PHE A 78 31.52 -1.72 -0.31
CA PHE A 78 31.45 -0.55 0.57
C PHE A 78 32.48 -0.62 1.72
N PRO A 79 33.79 -0.60 1.44
CA PRO A 79 34.82 -0.80 2.46
C PRO A 79 34.76 0.22 3.59
N ASN A 80 34.47 1.50 3.27
CA ASN A 80 34.35 2.56 4.27
C ASN A 80 33.14 2.37 5.20
N LEU A 81 32.05 1.78 4.71
CA LEU A 81 30.92 1.43 5.56
C LEU A 81 31.28 0.22 6.41
N SER A 82 31.88 -0.80 5.80
CA SER A 82 32.25 -2.06 6.44
C SER A 82 33.16 -1.89 7.67
N ILE A 83 34.11 -0.95 7.66
CA ILE A 83 34.98 -0.69 8.83
C ILE A 83 34.20 -0.17 10.06
N SER A 84 33.01 0.39 9.86
CA SER A 84 32.17 0.99 10.90
C SER A 84 31.05 0.08 11.40
N ILE A 85 30.86 -1.10 10.80
CA ILE A 85 29.76 -2.01 11.09
C ILE A 85 30.28 -3.27 11.78
N THR A 86 29.83 -3.49 13.03
CA THR A 86 30.17 -4.71 13.80
C THR A 86 29.87 -5.97 12.99
N GLY A 87 30.84 -6.90 12.98
CA GLY A 87 30.78 -8.16 12.26
C GLY A 87 31.59 -8.16 10.96
N CYS A 88 31.72 -7.03 10.26
CA CYS A 88 32.35 -7.01 8.94
C CYS A 88 33.85 -7.29 9.03
N MET A 89 34.54 -6.69 10.01
CA MET A 89 35.96 -6.92 10.24
C MET A 89 36.23 -8.33 10.76
N GLU A 90 35.36 -8.85 11.63
CA GLU A 90 35.46 -10.21 12.19
C GLU A 90 35.22 -11.30 11.15
N SER A 91 34.30 -11.06 10.20
CA SER A 91 33.97 -12.00 9.14
C SER A 91 34.84 -11.88 7.89
N GLY A 92 35.60 -10.77 7.77
CA GLY A 92 36.38 -10.46 6.57
C GLY A 92 35.53 -10.22 5.33
N LYS A 93 34.26 -9.82 5.51
CA LYS A 93 33.28 -9.62 4.42
C LYS A 93 32.77 -8.19 4.43
N ASP A 94 32.51 -7.69 3.23
CA ASP A 94 31.82 -6.41 3.07
C ASP A 94 30.39 -6.48 3.65
N VAL A 95 29.89 -5.36 4.16
CA VAL A 95 28.53 -5.25 4.69
C VAL A 95 27.47 -5.67 3.67
N SER A 96 27.66 -5.34 2.38
CA SER A 96 26.77 -5.73 1.29
C SER A 96 26.90 -7.21 0.89
N GLN A 97 27.89 -7.93 1.41
CA GLN A 97 28.05 -9.38 1.25
C GLN A 97 27.64 -10.17 2.51
N GLY A 98 26.98 -9.51 3.45
CA GLY A 98 26.51 -10.15 4.68
C GLY A 98 27.53 -10.13 5.81
N GLY A 99 28.51 -9.22 5.78
CA GLY A 99 29.53 -9.10 6.81
C GLY A 99 28.99 -8.65 8.18
N ALA A 100 27.85 -7.95 8.23
CA ALA A 100 27.31 -7.43 9.49
C ALA A 100 26.94 -8.52 10.50
N LYS A 101 27.00 -8.20 11.79
CA LYS A 101 26.56 -9.10 12.89
C LYS A 101 25.11 -9.56 12.73
N TYR A 102 24.26 -8.65 12.26
CA TYR A 102 22.87 -8.92 11.91
C TYR A 102 22.62 -8.45 10.49
N ASN A 103 22.02 -9.31 9.68
CA ASN A 103 21.65 -9.00 8.31
C ASN A 103 20.13 -9.16 8.14
N SER A 104 19.52 -8.16 7.53
CA SER A 104 18.12 -8.19 7.09
C SER A 104 18.08 -7.92 5.59
N TYR A 105 17.12 -8.54 4.92
CA TYR A 105 16.78 -8.24 3.55
C TYR A 105 15.32 -8.56 3.33
N GLY A 106 14.67 -7.81 2.46
CA GLY A 106 13.28 -8.00 2.12
C GLY A 106 12.81 -6.95 1.14
N GLY A 107 11.49 -6.83 1.05
CA GLY A 107 10.84 -5.87 0.17
C GLY A 107 9.81 -5.06 0.92
N THR A 108 9.20 -4.11 0.23
CA THR A 108 8.07 -3.35 0.74
C THR A 108 6.86 -3.48 -0.17
N ALA A 109 5.68 -3.35 0.42
CA ALA A 109 4.40 -3.36 -0.26
C ALA A 109 3.70 -2.01 -0.14
N THR A 110 3.01 -1.63 -1.22
CA THR A 110 2.21 -0.40 -1.37
C THR A 110 0.90 -0.74 -2.08
N GLY A 111 -0.08 0.16 -2.06
CA GLY A 111 -1.40 -0.11 -2.67
C GLY A 111 -2.22 -1.16 -1.95
N LEU A 112 -1.88 -1.43 -0.68
CA LEU A 112 -2.47 -2.49 0.12
C LEU A 112 -3.96 -2.23 0.35
N ALA A 113 -4.32 -1.03 0.84
CA ALA A 113 -5.73 -0.70 1.09
C ALA A 113 -6.57 -0.65 -0.19
N THR A 114 -6.04 -0.12 -1.31
CA THR A 114 -6.74 -0.17 -2.62
C THR A 114 -7.04 -1.61 -3.03
N THR A 115 -6.10 -2.53 -2.80
CA THR A 115 -6.29 -3.96 -3.12
C THR A 115 -7.27 -4.62 -2.14
N ALA A 116 -7.16 -4.31 -0.85
CA ALA A 116 -8.06 -4.82 0.19
C ALA A 116 -9.51 -4.36 -0.04
N ASP A 117 -9.73 -3.06 -0.23
CA ASP A 117 -11.05 -2.49 -0.54
C ASP A 117 -11.60 -3.04 -1.86
N SER A 118 -10.73 -3.37 -2.82
CA SER A 118 -11.15 -4.03 -4.05
C SER A 118 -11.65 -5.47 -3.80
N LEU A 119 -10.98 -6.24 -2.94
CA LEU A 119 -11.46 -7.55 -2.51
C LEU A 119 -12.78 -7.42 -1.74
N THR A 120 -12.89 -6.42 -0.85
CA THR A 120 -14.11 -6.12 -0.10
C THR A 120 -15.27 -5.77 -1.03
N ALA A 121 -15.02 -4.96 -2.06
CA ALA A 121 -16.04 -4.58 -3.04
C ALA A 121 -16.52 -5.77 -3.88
N LEU A 122 -15.61 -6.65 -4.32
CA LEU A 122 -15.99 -7.90 -5.01
C LEU A 122 -16.85 -8.80 -4.10
N LYS A 123 -16.41 -9.03 -2.86
CA LYS A 123 -17.14 -9.83 -1.85
C LYS A 123 -18.54 -9.28 -1.62
N TYR A 124 -18.64 -7.98 -1.35
CA TYR A 124 -19.89 -7.31 -1.05
C TYR A 124 -20.84 -7.28 -2.24
N MET A 125 -20.38 -6.77 -3.38
CA MET A 125 -21.25 -6.46 -4.52
C MET A 125 -21.69 -7.71 -5.28
N ILE A 126 -20.80 -8.70 -5.43
CA ILE A 126 -21.04 -9.86 -6.32
C ILE A 126 -21.49 -11.09 -5.53
N PHE A 127 -20.86 -11.38 -4.38
CA PHE A 127 -21.04 -12.66 -3.71
C PHE A 127 -22.04 -12.59 -2.55
N ASP A 128 -21.90 -11.61 -1.65
CA ASP A 128 -22.71 -11.51 -0.44
C ASP A 128 -24.06 -10.83 -0.71
N LYS A 129 -24.04 -9.60 -1.25
CA LYS A 129 -25.27 -8.83 -1.51
C LYS A 129 -25.84 -9.05 -2.91
N LYS A 130 -25.03 -9.54 -3.86
CA LYS A 130 -25.43 -9.86 -5.24
C LYS A 130 -26.16 -8.70 -5.93
N LEU A 131 -25.60 -7.50 -5.79
CA LEU A 131 -26.18 -6.24 -6.26
C LEU A 131 -25.92 -5.96 -7.74
N VAL A 132 -24.98 -6.70 -8.34
CA VAL A 132 -24.54 -6.55 -9.73
C VAL A 132 -23.99 -7.89 -10.22
N SER A 133 -24.15 -8.19 -11.51
CA SER A 133 -23.56 -9.41 -12.06
C SER A 133 -22.05 -9.27 -12.18
N ALA A 134 -21.32 -10.37 -11.99
CA ALA A 134 -19.86 -10.40 -12.14
C ALA A 134 -19.39 -9.93 -13.54
N LYS A 135 -20.18 -10.18 -14.58
CA LYS A 135 -19.88 -9.72 -15.95
C LYS A 135 -20.00 -8.21 -16.07
N GLU A 136 -21.14 -7.64 -15.63
CA GLU A 136 -21.37 -6.20 -15.64
C GLU A 136 -20.32 -5.45 -14.81
N TYR A 137 -19.95 -6.01 -13.65
CA TYR A 137 -18.95 -5.40 -12.79
C TYR A 137 -17.55 -5.39 -13.43
N LEU A 138 -17.14 -6.50 -14.06
CA LEU A 138 -15.89 -6.55 -14.82
C LEU A 138 -15.91 -5.57 -16.01
N ASP A 139 -17.03 -5.49 -16.74
CA ASP A 139 -17.19 -4.55 -17.84
C ASP A 139 -17.07 -3.09 -17.37
N ALA A 140 -17.66 -2.75 -16.22
CA ALA A 140 -17.54 -1.43 -15.61
C ALA A 140 -16.08 -1.07 -15.25
N ILE A 141 -15.33 -2.03 -14.70
CA ILE A 141 -13.90 -1.85 -14.40
C ILE A 141 -13.10 -1.65 -15.69
N LEU A 142 -13.32 -2.50 -16.70
CA LEU A 142 -12.61 -2.41 -17.99
C LEU A 142 -12.95 -1.12 -18.75
N ALA A 143 -14.17 -0.59 -18.58
CA ALA A 143 -14.59 0.71 -19.11
C ALA A 143 -14.08 1.91 -18.28
N ASN A 144 -13.20 1.71 -17.29
CA ASN A 144 -12.74 2.78 -16.40
C ASN A 144 -13.90 3.55 -15.73
N TRP A 145 -14.99 2.84 -15.43
CA TRP A 145 -16.25 3.36 -14.92
C TRP A 145 -17.02 4.31 -15.87
N GLU A 146 -16.59 4.47 -17.12
CA GLU A 146 -17.32 5.26 -18.13
C GLU A 146 -18.65 4.59 -18.48
N GLY A 147 -19.76 5.32 -18.30
CA GLY A 147 -21.11 4.76 -18.44
C GLY A 147 -21.62 3.99 -17.22
N TYR A 148 -20.79 3.78 -16.18
CA TYR A 148 -21.12 3.03 -14.96
C TYR A 148 -20.99 3.87 -13.69
N GLU A 149 -21.12 5.19 -13.80
CA GLU A 149 -20.90 6.12 -12.68
C GLU A 149 -21.84 5.86 -11.50
N SER A 150 -23.10 5.51 -11.74
CA SER A 150 -24.04 5.15 -10.66
C SER A 150 -23.58 3.93 -9.87
N LEU A 151 -23.04 2.91 -10.55
CA LEU A 151 -22.47 1.72 -9.89
C LEU A 151 -21.21 2.09 -9.11
N ARG A 152 -20.33 2.91 -9.70
CA ARG A 152 -19.13 3.41 -9.02
C ARG A 152 -19.50 4.16 -7.74
N GLN A 153 -20.43 5.12 -7.80
CA GLN A 153 -20.90 5.87 -6.64
C GLN A 153 -21.51 4.95 -5.57
N ARG A 154 -22.24 3.91 -5.98
CA ARG A 154 -22.75 2.91 -5.05
C ARG A 154 -21.62 2.22 -4.27
N ILE A 155 -20.55 1.79 -4.96
CA ILE A 155 -19.37 1.19 -4.31
C ILE A 155 -18.74 2.18 -3.33
N LEU A 156 -18.59 3.44 -3.74
CA LEU A 156 -17.93 4.44 -2.89
C LEU A 156 -18.67 4.72 -1.58
N ASN A 157 -20.00 4.60 -1.57
CA ASN A 157 -20.83 5.02 -0.45
C ASN A 157 -21.44 3.85 0.36
N GLU A 158 -21.65 2.68 -0.24
CA GLU A 158 -22.34 1.55 0.41
C GLU A 158 -21.41 0.41 0.85
N VAL A 159 -20.25 0.25 0.19
CA VAL A 159 -19.29 -0.82 0.52
C VAL A 159 -18.42 -0.38 1.72
N PRO A 160 -18.21 -1.22 2.74
CA PRO A 160 -17.25 -0.93 3.80
C PRO A 160 -15.82 -0.80 3.25
N HIS A 161 -15.07 0.19 3.71
CA HIS A 161 -13.67 0.41 3.33
C HIS A 161 -12.75 0.31 4.55
N TYR A 162 -11.54 -0.18 4.35
CA TYR A 162 -10.49 -0.26 5.37
C TYR A 162 -10.17 1.13 5.95
N GLY A 163 -9.86 1.19 7.25
CA GLY A 163 -9.63 2.45 7.97
C GLY A 163 -10.84 2.97 8.75
N ASN A 164 -11.94 2.23 8.76
CA ASN A 164 -13.20 2.63 9.41
C ASN A 164 -13.56 1.82 10.64
N GLY A 165 -12.66 0.96 11.13
CA GLY A 165 -12.90 0.05 12.25
C GLY A 165 -13.97 -1.00 11.94
N ASP A 166 -14.18 -1.32 10.67
CA ASP A 166 -15.17 -2.30 10.21
C ASP A 166 -14.48 -3.65 9.94
N PRO A 167 -14.76 -4.70 10.74
CA PRO A 167 -14.18 -6.02 10.56
C PRO A 167 -14.38 -6.61 9.16
N TYR A 168 -15.43 -6.22 8.43
CA TYR A 168 -15.72 -6.73 7.10
C TYR A 168 -14.65 -6.33 6.07
N ALA A 169 -14.16 -5.09 6.14
CA ALA A 169 -13.09 -4.60 5.28
C ALA A 169 -11.70 -4.94 5.85
N ASP A 170 -11.55 -4.83 7.18
CA ASP A 170 -10.29 -5.11 7.86
C ASP A 170 -9.84 -6.58 7.67
N GLU A 171 -10.79 -7.52 7.54
CA GLU A 171 -10.50 -8.93 7.22
C GLU A 171 -9.78 -9.09 5.87
N GLU A 172 -10.14 -8.30 4.84
CA GLU A 172 -9.48 -8.38 3.54
C GLU A 172 -8.08 -7.77 3.56
N MET A 173 -7.88 -6.70 4.33
CA MET A 173 -6.54 -6.14 4.57
C MET A 173 -5.65 -7.14 5.31
N LYS A 174 -6.19 -7.79 6.35
CA LYS A 174 -5.49 -8.84 7.08
C LYS A 174 -5.11 -10.01 6.18
N TYR A 175 -6.05 -10.50 5.35
CA TYR A 175 -5.79 -11.55 4.37
C TYR A 175 -4.65 -11.18 3.43
N LEU A 176 -4.69 -9.98 2.84
CA LEU A 176 -3.67 -9.51 1.91
C LEU A 176 -2.28 -9.45 2.55
N LEU A 177 -2.19 -8.92 3.78
CA LEU A 177 -0.93 -8.81 4.50
C LEU A 177 -0.39 -10.16 4.97
N ASP A 178 -1.27 -11.08 5.38
CA ASP A 178 -0.88 -12.45 5.70
C ASP A 178 -0.37 -13.19 4.45
N LEU A 179 -1.03 -13.00 3.31
CA LEU A 179 -0.57 -13.52 2.01
C LEU A 179 0.82 -12.99 1.65
N TYR A 180 1.01 -11.67 1.71
CA TYR A 180 2.30 -11.04 1.45
C TYR A 180 3.42 -11.60 2.32
N TYR A 181 3.18 -11.69 3.62
CA TYR A 181 4.14 -12.23 4.57
C TYR A 181 4.43 -13.71 4.32
N ASN A 182 3.41 -14.51 4.02
CA ASN A 182 3.56 -15.94 3.75
C ASN A 182 4.39 -16.21 2.50
N ILE A 183 4.11 -15.52 1.39
CA ILE A 183 4.86 -15.66 0.15
C ILE A 183 6.31 -15.22 0.37
N SER A 184 6.53 -14.04 0.98
CA SER A 184 7.86 -13.45 1.13
C SER A 184 8.80 -14.37 1.91
N ARG A 185 8.32 -15.02 2.98
CA ARG A 185 9.16 -15.89 3.81
C ARG A 185 9.67 -17.15 3.10
N ALA A 186 9.14 -17.49 1.94
CA ALA A 186 9.66 -18.58 1.13
C ALA A 186 10.99 -18.23 0.44
N PHE A 187 11.37 -16.95 0.39
CA PHE A 187 12.57 -16.48 -0.28
C PHE A 187 13.73 -16.26 0.70
N SER A 188 14.94 -16.45 0.18
CA SER A 188 16.21 -16.24 0.88
C SER A 188 17.27 -15.70 -0.08
N ASN A 189 18.33 -15.10 0.45
CA ASN A 189 19.49 -14.66 -0.31
C ASN A 189 20.80 -14.91 0.46
N ASN A 190 21.92 -14.45 -0.11
CA ASN A 190 23.25 -14.62 0.47
C ASN A 190 23.43 -13.97 1.86
N ARG A 191 22.60 -12.98 2.20
CA ARG A 191 22.68 -12.23 3.46
C ARG A 191 21.61 -12.63 4.47
N CYS A 192 20.46 -13.12 4.01
CA CYS A 192 19.29 -13.37 4.84
C CYS A 192 18.61 -14.69 4.49
N LYS A 193 18.30 -15.49 5.52
CA LYS A 193 17.64 -16.79 5.36
C LYS A 193 16.15 -16.69 5.02
N VAL A 194 15.53 -15.56 5.35
CA VAL A 194 14.08 -15.33 5.20
C VAL A 194 13.90 -13.87 4.84
N TYR A 195 13.31 -13.61 3.68
CA TYR A 195 12.94 -12.25 3.31
C TYR A 195 11.98 -11.64 4.33
N LYS A 196 12.25 -10.40 4.68
CA LYS A 196 11.41 -9.57 5.53
C LYS A 196 10.43 -8.77 4.68
N CYS A 197 9.46 -8.18 5.37
CA CYS A 197 8.36 -7.46 4.76
C CYS A 197 8.27 -6.09 5.40
N GLY A 198 8.01 -5.08 4.57
CA GLY A 198 7.66 -3.74 5.01
C GLY A 198 6.41 -3.23 4.29
N THR A 199 5.77 -2.21 4.85
CA THR A 199 4.52 -1.64 4.31
C THR A 199 4.66 -0.13 4.13
N PHE A 200 5.73 0.31 3.48
CA PHE A 200 6.00 1.71 3.15
C PHE A 200 6.43 1.84 1.69
N GLY A 201 6.22 3.01 1.12
CA GLY A 201 6.39 3.22 -0.32
C GLY A 201 7.16 4.46 -0.74
N ALA A 202 7.61 5.30 0.20
CA ALA A 202 8.00 6.67 -0.09
C ALA A 202 6.90 7.38 -0.93
N SER A 203 7.12 7.53 -2.24
CA SER A 203 6.13 8.07 -3.17
C SER A 203 5.76 7.14 -4.33
N ASP A 204 6.12 5.86 -4.22
CA ASP A 204 5.91 4.85 -5.27
C ASP A 204 4.43 4.67 -5.60
N HIS A 205 3.53 4.83 -4.61
CA HIS A 205 2.07 4.69 -4.79
C HIS A 205 1.47 5.66 -5.80
N VAL A 206 2.10 6.82 -6.02
CA VAL A 206 1.68 7.75 -7.09
C VAL A 206 1.99 7.14 -8.45
N VAL A 207 3.25 6.69 -8.65
CA VAL A 207 3.71 6.06 -9.89
C VAL A 207 2.98 4.74 -10.16
N GLN A 208 2.76 3.92 -9.12
CA GLN A 208 1.97 2.70 -9.25
C GLN A 208 0.53 3.02 -9.66
N GLY A 209 -0.05 4.09 -9.14
CA GLY A 209 -1.37 4.57 -9.53
C GLY A 209 -1.45 4.97 -11.00
N GLU A 210 -0.45 5.69 -11.50
CA GLU A 210 -0.35 6.10 -12.92
C GLU A 210 -0.38 4.90 -13.88
N ILE A 211 0.25 3.77 -13.49
CA ILE A 211 0.34 2.57 -14.32
C ILE A 211 -0.67 1.47 -13.96
N THR A 212 -1.63 1.77 -13.07
CA THR A 212 -2.69 0.84 -12.67
C THR A 212 -4.03 1.29 -13.25
N TRP A 213 -4.72 0.37 -13.92
CA TRP A 213 -6.07 0.59 -14.45
C TRP A 213 -7.10 0.85 -13.34
N ALA A 214 -8.37 1.09 -13.68
CA ALA A 214 -9.43 1.18 -12.69
C ALA A 214 -9.51 -0.11 -11.85
N THR A 215 -9.82 0.03 -10.57
CA THR A 215 -9.87 -1.08 -9.60
C THR A 215 -11.28 -1.27 -9.03
N PRO A 216 -11.63 -2.50 -8.57
CA PRO A 216 -12.96 -2.81 -8.02
C PRO A 216 -13.48 -1.87 -6.94
N ASP A 217 -12.61 -1.27 -6.13
CA ASP A 217 -12.95 -0.27 -5.09
C ASP A 217 -13.54 1.05 -5.65
N GLY A 218 -13.66 1.18 -6.96
CA GLY A 218 -14.21 2.36 -7.64
C GLY A 218 -13.19 3.45 -7.92
N ARG A 219 -11.89 3.19 -7.68
CA ARG A 219 -10.80 4.05 -8.14
C ARG A 219 -10.69 4.00 -9.67
N LYS A 220 -10.41 5.15 -10.29
CA LYS A 220 -10.22 5.29 -11.73
C LYS A 220 -8.78 5.01 -12.13
N ALA A 221 -8.57 4.61 -13.39
CA ALA A 221 -7.23 4.42 -13.94
C ALA A 221 -6.38 5.69 -13.82
N GLY A 222 -5.09 5.52 -13.52
CA GLY A 222 -4.12 6.62 -13.47
C GLY A 222 -4.16 7.47 -12.19
N THR A 223 -5.15 7.34 -11.31
CA THR A 223 -5.15 8.03 -10.02
C THR A 223 -4.25 7.31 -9.02
N PRO A 224 -3.67 8.01 -8.01
CA PRO A 224 -2.87 7.36 -6.96
C PRO A 224 -3.58 6.17 -6.31
N ILE A 225 -2.81 5.18 -5.86
CA ILE A 225 -3.28 4.10 -4.98
C ILE A 225 -2.93 4.42 -3.53
N ALA A 226 -3.46 3.66 -2.58
CA ALA A 226 -3.18 3.86 -1.16
C ALA A 226 -1.68 3.84 -0.84
N ASP A 227 -1.24 4.80 -0.04
CA ASP A 227 0.11 4.87 0.48
C ASP A 227 0.30 3.90 1.65
N ALA A 228 1.47 3.25 1.71
CA ALA A 228 1.91 2.47 2.87
C ALA A 228 0.83 1.47 3.39
N ALA A 229 0.60 1.44 4.71
CA ALA A 229 -0.51 0.72 5.35
C ALA A 229 -1.71 1.63 5.69
N SER A 230 -1.74 2.84 5.09
CA SER A 230 -2.80 3.83 5.29
C SER A 230 -4.09 3.44 4.57
N PRO A 231 -5.25 3.93 5.01
CA PRO A 231 -6.48 3.86 4.23
C PRO A 231 -6.34 4.48 2.84
N VAL A 232 -7.20 4.07 1.90
CA VAL A 232 -7.29 4.74 0.60
C VAL A 232 -7.68 6.21 0.81
N GLN A 233 -7.13 7.10 0.01
CA GLN A 233 -7.29 8.55 0.14
C GLN A 233 -8.77 8.94 0.28
N GLY A 234 -9.14 9.46 1.45
CA GLY A 234 -10.48 9.98 1.73
C GLY A 234 -11.54 8.93 2.04
N ARG A 235 -11.17 7.66 2.25
CA ARG A 235 -12.11 6.57 2.58
C ARG A 235 -12.33 6.34 4.06
N ASP A 236 -11.43 6.82 4.88
CA ASP A 236 -11.46 6.80 6.34
C ASP A 236 -12.34 7.94 6.88
N VAL A 237 -13.63 7.66 7.02
CA VAL A 237 -14.67 8.64 7.40
C VAL A 237 -15.08 8.56 8.88
N ASN A 238 -14.62 7.53 9.61
CA ASN A 238 -14.96 7.30 11.02
C ASN A 238 -13.91 7.85 12.02
N GLY A 239 -12.98 8.69 11.54
CA GLY A 239 -11.98 9.35 12.38
C GLY A 239 -10.75 8.51 12.72
N PRO A 240 -9.75 9.11 13.38
CA PRO A 240 -8.41 8.52 13.51
C PRO A 240 -8.38 7.30 14.45
N THR A 241 -9.27 7.24 15.44
CA THR A 241 -9.42 6.04 16.30
C THR A 241 -9.87 4.83 15.48
N ALA A 242 -10.77 5.02 14.52
CA ALA A 242 -11.23 3.94 13.64
C ALA A 242 -10.09 3.46 12.73
N VAL A 243 -9.26 4.38 12.24
CA VAL A 243 -8.04 4.05 11.50
C VAL A 243 -7.08 3.22 12.35
N PHE A 244 -6.88 3.57 13.63
CA PHE A 244 -6.04 2.78 14.54
C PHE A 244 -6.60 1.38 14.83
N ILE A 245 -7.92 1.25 14.95
CA ILE A 245 -8.57 -0.06 15.10
C ILE A 245 -8.30 -0.92 13.86
N SER A 246 -8.55 -0.37 12.66
CA SER A 246 -8.30 -1.06 11.40
C SER A 246 -6.83 -1.41 11.20
N ALA A 247 -5.91 -0.47 11.45
CA ALA A 247 -4.49 -0.67 11.30
C ALA A 247 -3.95 -1.76 12.23
N THR A 248 -4.56 -1.96 13.41
CA THR A 248 -4.17 -3.01 14.37
C THR A 248 -4.94 -4.33 14.19
N SER A 249 -5.63 -4.53 13.06
CA SER A 249 -6.33 -5.79 12.73
C SER A 249 -5.38 -6.94 12.32
N PHE A 250 -4.12 -6.63 12.04
CA PHE A 250 -3.08 -7.57 11.65
C PHE A 250 -1.82 -7.42 12.52
N ASP A 251 -0.94 -8.42 12.46
CA ASP A 251 0.21 -8.54 13.36
C ASP A 251 1.42 -7.76 12.82
N HIS A 252 1.63 -6.54 13.35
CA HIS A 252 2.74 -5.66 12.97
C HIS A 252 4.12 -6.29 13.19
N SER A 253 4.29 -7.24 14.12
CA SER A 253 5.59 -7.85 14.42
C SER A 253 6.17 -8.65 13.23
N ARG A 254 5.33 -8.98 12.25
CA ARG A 254 5.70 -9.67 11.00
C ARG A 254 6.40 -8.75 10.00
N PHE A 255 6.25 -7.43 10.13
CA PHE A 255 6.69 -6.44 9.14
C PHE A 255 7.97 -5.71 9.58
N MET A 256 9.01 -6.49 9.87
CA MET A 256 10.27 -6.01 10.47
C MET A 256 11.12 -5.09 9.56
N ASP A 257 10.85 -5.01 8.26
CA ASP A 257 11.54 -4.03 7.39
C ASP A 257 10.96 -2.61 7.53
N GLY A 258 9.87 -2.46 8.29
CA GLY A 258 9.29 -1.18 8.66
C GLY A 258 7.88 -1.00 8.12
N MET A 259 7.13 -0.15 8.80
CA MET A 259 5.76 0.19 8.45
C MET A 259 5.62 1.71 8.43
N ALA A 260 4.65 2.18 7.64
CA ALA A 260 4.22 3.56 7.70
C ALA A 260 2.69 3.64 7.78
N LEU A 261 2.17 4.47 8.69
CA LEU A 261 0.77 4.85 8.77
C LEU A 261 0.67 6.37 8.75
N ASN A 262 0.10 6.92 7.67
CA ASN A 262 -0.08 8.35 7.53
C ASN A 262 -1.47 8.78 8.02
N LEU A 263 -1.51 9.78 8.89
CA LEU A 263 -2.72 10.49 9.27
C LEU A 263 -2.57 11.98 8.97
N LYS A 264 -3.63 12.62 8.47
CA LYS A 264 -3.69 14.08 8.34
C LYS A 264 -4.76 14.61 9.30
N ILE A 265 -4.33 15.52 10.16
CA ILE A 265 -5.14 16.13 11.21
C ILE A 265 -5.35 17.61 10.85
N HIS A 266 -6.59 18.09 10.88
CA HIS A 266 -6.85 19.51 10.69
C HIS A 266 -6.23 20.32 11.84
N PRO A 267 -5.57 21.47 11.60
CA PRO A 267 -4.93 22.26 12.66
C PRO A 267 -5.86 22.66 13.81
N THR A 268 -7.16 22.86 13.54
CA THR A 268 -8.13 23.21 14.61
C THR A 268 -8.36 22.10 15.62
N ALA A 269 -8.08 20.84 15.27
CA ALA A 269 -8.22 19.72 16.18
C ALA A 269 -7.19 19.75 17.32
N LEU A 270 -6.14 20.57 17.20
CA LEU A 270 -5.03 20.65 18.15
C LEU A 270 -4.85 22.07 18.73
N GLN A 271 -5.89 22.91 18.67
CA GLN A 271 -5.85 24.29 19.17
C GLN A 271 -5.96 24.41 20.69
N ASN A 272 -6.44 23.37 21.38
CA ASN A 272 -6.61 23.35 22.83
C ASN A 272 -5.94 22.11 23.45
N GLU A 273 -5.76 22.14 24.77
CA GLU A 273 -5.14 21.04 25.51
C GLU A 273 -5.93 19.73 25.39
N ASP A 274 -7.27 19.80 25.29
CA ASP A 274 -8.12 18.62 25.15
C ASP A 274 -7.84 17.85 23.87
N GLY A 275 -7.78 18.53 22.72
CA GLY A 275 -7.48 17.90 21.43
C GLY A 275 -6.05 17.31 21.38
N VAL A 276 -5.09 18.01 22.00
CA VAL A 276 -3.73 17.48 22.16
C VAL A 276 -3.73 16.21 23.00
N ASN A 277 -4.43 16.20 24.14
CA ASN A 277 -4.53 15.03 25.02
C ASN A 277 -5.26 13.85 24.33
N GLN A 278 -6.32 14.12 23.57
CA GLN A 278 -7.01 13.09 22.79
C GLN A 278 -6.08 12.43 21.76
N LEU A 279 -5.27 13.21 21.04
CA LEU A 279 -4.29 12.64 20.11
C LEU A 279 -3.24 11.80 20.83
N ILE A 280 -2.73 12.30 21.97
CA ILE A 280 -1.76 11.58 22.80
C ILE A 280 -2.34 10.22 23.23
N ASP A 281 -3.56 10.21 23.75
CA ASP A 281 -4.18 8.99 24.28
C ASP A 281 -4.52 8.00 23.17
N ALA A 282 -5.05 8.47 22.03
CA ALA A 282 -5.29 7.62 20.87
C ALA A 282 -4.00 6.98 20.34
N THR A 283 -2.91 7.76 20.31
CA THR A 283 -1.58 7.29 19.87
C THR A 283 -1.00 6.25 20.82
N LYS A 284 -1.12 6.47 22.14
CA LYS A 284 -0.70 5.48 23.15
C LYS A 284 -1.45 4.16 22.97
N VAL A 285 -2.78 4.22 22.84
CA VAL A 285 -3.62 3.04 22.64
C VAL A 285 -3.24 2.31 21.35
N TYR A 286 -2.93 3.03 20.27
CA TYR A 286 -2.43 2.42 19.03
C TYR A 286 -1.16 1.60 19.26
N PHE A 287 -0.16 2.15 19.97
CA PHE A 287 1.07 1.43 20.28
C PHE A 287 0.86 0.27 21.27
N GLU A 288 0.00 0.44 22.28
CA GLU A 288 -0.36 -0.63 23.23
C GLU A 288 -1.05 -1.82 22.55
N ARG A 289 -1.79 -1.55 21.46
CA ARG A 289 -2.40 -2.58 20.60
C ARG A 289 -1.42 -3.23 19.62
N GLY A 290 -0.13 -2.88 19.68
CA GLY A 290 0.92 -3.46 18.85
C GLY A 290 1.19 -2.70 17.56
N GLY A 291 0.65 -1.49 17.39
CA GLY A 291 1.02 -0.60 16.29
C GLY A 291 2.53 -0.32 16.27
N MET A 292 3.11 -0.17 15.07
CA MET A 292 4.57 0.00 14.90
C MET A 292 4.98 1.45 14.69
N GLU A 293 4.25 2.18 13.83
CA GLU A 293 4.60 3.54 13.42
C GLU A 293 3.31 4.28 13.04
N VAL A 294 3.26 5.56 13.41
CA VAL A 294 2.28 6.50 12.88
C VAL A 294 2.96 7.86 12.74
N GLN A 295 2.61 8.58 11.68
CA GLN A 295 3.10 9.94 11.42
C GLN A 295 1.96 10.86 11.01
N TYR A 296 2.08 12.13 11.41
CA TYR A 296 1.02 13.12 11.27
C TYR A 296 1.41 14.25 10.34
N ASN A 297 0.53 14.57 9.40
CA ASN A 297 0.46 15.90 8.80
C ASN A 297 -0.53 16.74 9.63
N ILE A 298 -0.10 17.91 10.10
CA ILE A 298 -1.00 18.89 10.74
C ILE A 298 -1.13 20.07 9.79
N VAL A 299 -2.02 19.95 8.82
CA VAL A 299 -2.23 20.93 7.75
C VAL A 299 -3.63 20.76 7.17
N ASP A 300 -4.26 21.86 6.78
CA ASP A 300 -5.57 21.84 6.13
C ASP A 300 -5.45 21.83 4.59
N ALA A 301 -6.45 21.25 3.93
CA ALA A 301 -6.48 21.17 2.48
C ALA A 301 -6.47 22.55 1.79
N ALA A 302 -7.06 23.59 2.40
CA ALA A 302 -7.12 24.92 1.80
C ALA A 302 -5.72 25.58 1.77
N THR A 303 -4.91 25.38 2.79
CA THR A 303 -3.51 25.81 2.84
C THR A 303 -2.69 25.12 1.75
N LEU A 304 -2.86 23.81 1.57
CA LEU A 304 -2.18 23.08 0.50
C LEU A 304 -2.61 23.57 -0.89
N ARG A 305 -3.92 23.83 -1.11
CA ARG A 305 -4.43 24.39 -2.38
C ARG A 305 -3.84 25.77 -2.68
N LYS A 306 -3.77 26.66 -1.68
CA LYS A 306 -3.13 27.97 -1.82
C LYS A 306 -1.65 27.86 -2.16
N ALA A 307 -0.95 26.90 -1.57
CA ALA A 307 0.45 26.63 -1.87
C ALA A 307 0.66 26.12 -3.30
N GLN A 308 -0.32 25.40 -3.88
CA GLN A 308 -0.28 25.04 -5.30
C GLN A 308 -0.47 26.23 -6.23
N GLU A 309 -1.29 27.20 -5.83
CA GLU A 309 -1.60 28.40 -6.61
C GLU A 309 -0.49 29.45 -6.52
N ASN A 310 0.15 29.59 -5.36
CA ASN A 310 1.14 30.63 -5.06
C ASN A 310 2.42 30.03 -4.43
N PRO A 311 3.19 29.18 -5.14
CA PRO A 311 4.29 28.41 -4.54
C PRO A 311 5.39 29.27 -3.89
N GLU A 312 5.66 30.47 -4.41
CA GLU A 312 6.66 31.40 -3.86
C GLU A 312 6.35 31.81 -2.40
N ASP A 313 5.07 32.00 -2.08
CA ASP A 313 4.61 32.39 -0.73
C ASP A 313 4.69 31.22 0.27
N TYR A 314 4.83 29.99 -0.23
CA TYR A 314 4.82 28.74 0.55
C TYR A 314 6.09 27.91 0.34
N HIS A 315 7.21 28.52 -0.08
CA HIS A 315 8.47 27.82 -0.36
C HIS A 315 9.05 27.02 0.83
N ASN A 316 8.67 27.38 2.07
CA ASN A 316 9.06 26.71 3.29
C ASN A 316 8.01 25.74 3.84
N LEU A 317 6.90 25.51 3.13
CA LEU A 317 5.84 24.59 3.55
C LEU A 317 6.34 23.15 3.44
N VAL A 318 6.53 22.50 4.59
CA VAL A 318 6.97 21.12 4.69
C VAL A 318 5.78 20.20 4.97
N VAL A 319 5.69 19.10 4.24
CA VAL A 319 4.67 18.06 4.41
C VAL A 319 5.32 16.70 4.61
N ARG A 320 4.62 15.81 5.34
CA ARG A 320 4.98 14.40 5.52
C ARG A 320 4.44 13.56 4.36
N ILE A 321 5.25 12.69 3.77
CA ILE A 321 4.85 11.87 2.60
C ILE A 321 4.58 10.42 3.03
N ALA A 322 5.62 9.60 3.15
CA ALA A 322 5.59 8.27 3.74
C ALA A 322 7.00 7.92 4.26
N GLY A 323 7.27 8.24 5.53
CA GLY A 323 8.57 8.01 6.17
C GLY A 323 9.57 9.16 6.08
N PHE A 324 9.30 10.18 5.26
CA PHE A 324 10.12 11.40 5.16
C PHE A 324 9.25 12.64 4.95
N SER A 325 9.87 13.81 5.09
CA SER A 325 9.25 15.12 4.85
C SER A 325 9.91 15.81 3.66
N ALA A 326 9.13 16.56 2.88
CA ALA A 326 9.62 17.33 1.74
C ALA A 326 8.94 18.69 1.68
N TYR A 327 9.53 19.62 0.92
CA TYR A 327 8.86 20.87 0.59
C TYR A 327 7.72 20.60 -0.38
N PHE A 328 6.52 21.03 -0.02
CA PHE A 328 5.30 20.77 -0.79
C PHE A 328 5.40 21.32 -2.21
N VAL A 329 6.03 22.49 -2.38
CA VAL A 329 6.15 23.18 -3.67
C VAL A 329 7.17 22.52 -4.61
N ASP A 330 8.08 21.70 -4.09
CA ASP A 330 9.09 20.96 -4.88
C ASP A 330 8.54 19.63 -5.42
N MET A 331 7.34 19.22 -4.99
CA MET A 331 6.71 17.97 -5.38
C MET A 331 5.99 18.09 -6.74
N THR A 332 5.84 16.97 -7.45
CA THR A 332 5.00 16.95 -8.66
C THR A 332 3.53 17.20 -8.30
N ARG A 333 2.74 17.63 -9.28
CA ARG A 333 1.33 17.96 -9.07
C ARG A 333 0.56 16.74 -8.54
N GLU A 334 0.84 15.56 -9.07
CA GLU A 334 0.20 14.30 -8.72
C GLU A 334 0.46 13.92 -7.27
N MET A 335 1.70 14.13 -6.79
CA MET A 335 2.04 13.89 -5.39
C MET A 335 1.39 14.92 -4.46
N GLN A 336 1.23 16.18 -4.90
CA GLN A 336 0.50 17.19 -4.14
C GLN A 336 -0.99 16.83 -4.03
N GLU A 337 -1.60 16.41 -5.14
CA GLU A 337 -3.00 15.96 -5.16
C GLU A 337 -3.22 14.75 -4.24
N ASP A 338 -2.28 13.80 -4.21
CA ASP A 338 -2.29 12.68 -3.26
C ASP A 338 -2.44 13.17 -1.82
N ILE A 339 -1.55 14.04 -1.34
CA ILE A 339 -1.60 14.57 0.05
C ILE A 339 -2.89 15.35 0.31
N ILE A 340 -3.34 16.15 -0.65
CA ILE A 340 -4.58 16.93 -0.51
C ILE A 340 -5.78 16.00 -0.38
N SER A 341 -5.83 14.92 -1.16
CA SER A 341 -6.96 13.98 -1.19
C SER A 341 -7.06 13.05 0.02
N ARG A 342 -5.99 12.88 0.81
CA ARG A 342 -6.03 12.14 2.08
C ARG A 342 -7.10 12.72 3.01
N ALA A 343 -7.77 11.87 3.79
CA ALA A 343 -8.78 12.32 4.74
C ALA A 343 -8.16 13.30 5.75
N GLU A 344 -8.96 14.28 6.14
CA GLU A 344 -8.58 15.31 7.08
C GLU A 344 -9.40 15.12 8.35
N HIS A 345 -8.78 14.58 9.39
CA HIS A 345 -9.47 14.24 10.62
C HIS A 345 -9.62 15.42 11.57
N ARG A 346 -10.72 15.37 12.32
CA ARG A 346 -10.96 16.15 13.54
C ARG A 346 -10.98 15.16 14.71
N LEU A 347 -10.61 15.65 15.90
CA LEU A 347 -10.49 14.85 17.12
C LEU A 347 -11.73 15.02 18.01
#